data_AF-A0A5N8UHP7-F1
#
_entry.id   AF-A0A5N8UHP7-F1
#
_cell.length_a   1.000
_cell.length_b   1.000
_cell.length_c   1.000
_cell.angle_alpha   90.00
_cell.angle_beta   90.00
_cell.angle_gamma   90.00
#
_symmetry.space_group_name_H-M   'P 1'
#
loop_
_entity.id
_entity.type
_entity.pdbx_description
1 polymer ?
#
loop_
_entity_poly.entity_id
_entity_poly.type
_entity_poly.pdbx_seq_one_letter_code
_entity_poly.pdbx_strand_id
1 'polypeptide(L)'
;MASHKHKTLEQWLELIELHKQSKLTIVDFCSQHHLVVKTFSRKRSDLMKAKEAFHSTFVKLTPKAEALTTEPPQEVAVINLAVGAM
;
A
#
# COMPACT_ATOMS: atom_id res chain seq x y z
N MET A 1 0.18 -42.63 3.56
CA MET A 1 0.23 -41.81 2.33
C MET A 1 0.00 -40.35 2.70
N ALA A 2 1.05 -39.60 3.04
CA ALA A 2 0.91 -38.17 3.32
C ALA A 2 0.80 -37.44 1.98
N SER A 3 -0.45 -37.27 1.51
CA SER A 3 -0.73 -36.45 0.34
C SER A 3 -0.19 -35.06 0.63
N HIS A 4 0.85 -34.65 -0.07
CA HIS A 4 1.33 -33.26 -0.07
C HIS A 4 0.21 -32.43 -0.67
N LYS A 5 -0.79 -32.08 0.14
CA LYS A 5 -1.89 -31.22 -0.27
C LYS A 5 -1.28 -29.86 -0.55
N HIS A 6 -1.10 -29.57 -1.83
CA HIS A 6 -0.71 -28.25 -2.28
C HIS A 6 -1.73 -27.28 -1.68
N LYS A 7 -1.27 -26.37 -0.82
CA LYS A 7 -2.14 -25.39 -0.20
C LYS A 7 -2.71 -24.48 -1.28
N THR A 8 -4.03 -24.40 -1.37
CA THR A 8 -4.71 -23.52 -2.34
C THR A 8 -4.47 -22.06 -1.99
N LEU A 9 -4.74 -21.15 -2.93
CA LEU A 9 -4.53 -19.72 -2.73
C LEU A 9 -5.37 -19.18 -1.56
N GLU A 10 -6.61 -19.66 -1.41
CA GLU A 10 -7.51 -19.32 -0.30
C GLU A 10 -6.93 -19.74 1.06
N GLN A 11 -6.34 -20.94 1.14
CA GLN A 11 -5.67 -21.40 2.36
C GLN A 11 -4.47 -20.53 2.73
N TRP A 12 -3.72 -20.01 1.75
CA TRP A 12 -2.64 -19.07 2.03
C TRP A 12 -3.15 -17.73 2.54
N LEU A 13 -4.28 -17.23 2.01
CA LEU A 13 -4.91 -16.00 2.49
C LEU A 13 -5.36 -16.13 3.95
N GLU A 14 -6.03 -17.24 4.29
CA GLU A 14 -6.46 -17.52 5.65
C GLU A 14 -5.27 -17.56 6.62
N LEU A 15 -4.18 -18.25 6.25
CA LEU A 15 -2.97 -18.30 7.06
C LEU A 15 -2.31 -16.92 7.25
N ILE A 16 -2.36 -16.05 6.25
CA ILE A 16 -1.81 -14.69 6.36
C ILE A 16 -2.66 -13.83 7.29
N GLU A 17 -4.00 -13.93 7.20
CA GLU A 17 -4.89 -13.20 8.09
C GLU A 17 -4.76 -13.72 9.53
N LEU A 18 -4.66 -15.04 9.72
CA LEU A 18 -4.42 -15.67 11.01
C LEU A 18 -3.09 -15.22 11.63
N HIS A 19 -2.01 -15.20 10.85
CA HIS A 19 -0.72 -14.65 11.30
C HIS A 19 -0.86 -13.19 11.74
N LYS A 20 -1.60 -12.38 10.97
CA LYS A 20 -1.81 -10.96 11.25
C LYS A 20 -2.60 -10.73 12.54
N GLN A 21 -3.55 -11.61 12.86
CA GLN A 21 -4.28 -11.60 14.12
C GLN A 21 -3.44 -12.11 15.29
N SER A 22 -2.63 -13.14 15.05
CA SER A 22 -1.82 -13.81 16.07
C SER A 22 -0.66 -12.95 16.58
N LYS A 23 -0.18 -11.97 15.79
CA LYS A 23 0.98 -11.10 16.10
C LYS A 23 2.28 -11.86 16.43
N LEU A 24 2.34 -13.15 16.15
CA LEU A 24 3.56 -13.96 16.24
C LEU A 24 4.56 -13.54 15.17
N THR A 25 5.83 -13.88 15.41
CA THR A 25 6.83 -13.75 14.35
C THR A 25 6.55 -14.77 13.25
N ILE A 26 6.99 -14.47 12.03
CA ILE A 26 6.82 -15.38 10.88
C ILE A 26 7.42 -16.76 11.18
N VAL A 27 8.54 -16.79 11.90
CA VAL A 27 9.25 -18.04 12.23
C VAL A 27 8.44 -18.87 13.23
N ASP A 28 7.93 -18.26 14.28
CA ASP A 28 7.10 -18.93 15.30
C ASP A 28 5.80 -19.45 14.69
N PHE A 29 5.12 -18.62 13.90
CA PHE A 29 3.90 -19.00 13.21
C PHE A 29 4.12 -20.15 12.23
N CYS A 30 5.19 -20.09 11.43
CA CYS A 30 5.52 -21.16 10.51
C CYS A 30 5.87 -22.48 11.23
N SER A 31 6.52 -22.38 12.39
CA SER A 31 6.85 -23.55 13.22
C SER A 31 5.58 -24.22 13.76
N GLN A 32 4.61 -23.45 14.27
CA GLN A 32 3.35 -23.98 14.78
C GLN A 32 2.48 -24.62 13.68
N HIS A 33 2.41 -24.00 12.50
CA HIS A 33 1.56 -24.44 11.40
C HIS A 33 2.26 -25.40 10.42
N HIS A 34 3.48 -25.87 10.74
CA HIS A 34 4.29 -26.75 9.90
C HIS A 34 4.47 -26.20 8.47
N LEU A 35 4.78 -24.91 8.38
CA LEU A 35 5.00 -24.18 7.13
C LEU A 35 6.49 -23.91 6.92
N VAL A 36 6.87 -23.84 5.65
CA VAL A 36 8.21 -23.38 5.27
C VAL A 36 8.21 -21.86 5.25
N VAL A 37 9.03 -21.24 6.11
CA VAL A 37 9.17 -19.77 6.26
C VAL A 37 9.39 -19.08 4.91
N LYS A 38 10.27 -19.64 4.07
CA LYS A 38 10.59 -19.10 2.73
C LYS A 38 9.35 -19.05 1.84
N THR A 39 8.54 -20.10 1.85
CA THR A 39 7.31 -20.19 1.05
C THR A 39 6.25 -19.24 1.56
N PHE A 40 6.07 -19.15 2.88
CA PHE A 40 5.12 -18.24 3.51
C PHE A 40 5.48 -16.78 3.21
N SER A 41 6.74 -16.39 3.39
CA SER A 41 7.20 -15.02 3.10
C SER A 41 6.98 -14.66 1.64
N ARG A 42 7.32 -15.57 0.71
CA ARG A 42 7.10 -15.32 -0.73
C ARG A 42 5.63 -15.15 -1.07
N LYS A 43 4.76 -16.04 -0.57
CA LYS A 43 3.31 -15.95 -0.77
C LYS A 43 2.72 -14.68 -0.19
N ARG A 44 3.17 -14.25 1.00
CA ARG A 44 2.75 -12.98 1.59
C ARG A 44 3.11 -11.79 0.71
N SER A 45 4.34 -11.74 0.20
CA SER A 45 4.78 -10.67 -0.71
C SER A 45 4.01 -10.68 -2.04
N ASP A 46 3.79 -11.85 -2.63
CA ASP A 46 3.04 -11.98 -3.89
C ASP A 46 1.59 -11.50 -3.72
N LEU A 47 0.93 -11.85 -2.62
CA LEU A 47 -0.45 -11.45 -2.33
C LEU A 47 -0.56 -9.96 -1.98
N MET A 48 0.41 -9.39 -1.26
CA MET A 48 0.47 -7.95 -1.02
C MET A 48 0.68 -7.19 -2.33
N LYS A 49 1.58 -7.66 -3.20
CA LYS A 49 1.76 -7.09 -4.53
C LYS A 49 0.52 -7.19 -5.39
N ALA A 50 -0.20 -8.31 -5.36
CA ALA A 50 -1.47 -8.45 -6.07
C ALA A 50 -2.48 -7.40 -5.59
N LYS A 51 -2.59 -7.19 -4.28
CA LYS A 51 -3.44 -6.15 -3.70
C LYS A 51 -3.03 -4.73 -4.17
N GLU A 52 -1.75 -4.40 -4.09
CA GLU A 52 -1.23 -3.10 -4.55
C GLU A 52 -1.33 -2.91 -6.07
N ALA A 53 -1.22 -3.98 -6.86
CA ALA A 53 -1.39 -3.94 -8.31
C ALA A 53 -2.82 -3.53 -8.72
N PHE A 54 -3.83 -3.87 -7.91
CA PHE A 54 -5.20 -3.35 -8.10
C PHE A 54 -5.34 -1.87 -7.74
N HIS A 55 -4.46 -1.33 -6.89
CA HIS A 55 -4.47 0.07 -6.47
C HIS A 55 -3.53 0.97 -7.28
N SER A 56 -2.63 0.40 -8.08
CA SER A 56 -1.69 1.15 -8.92
C SER A 56 -2.29 1.45 -10.29
N THR A 57 -3.27 2.34 -10.34
CA THR A 57 -3.57 3.09 -11.57
C THR A 57 -2.46 4.12 -11.74
N PHE A 58 -1.37 3.73 -12.41
CA PHE A 58 -0.33 4.66 -12.84
C PHE A 58 -0.94 5.58 -13.92
N VAL A 59 -1.54 6.69 -13.49
CA VAL A 59 -2.04 7.72 -14.39
C VAL A 59 -0.83 8.48 -14.94
N LYS A 60 -0.49 8.17 -16.18
CA LYS A 60 0.51 8.92 -16.93
C LYS A 60 -0.08 10.30 -17.25
N LEU A 61 0.22 11.30 -16.43
CA LEU A 61 -0.11 12.69 -16.74
C LEU A 61 0.66 13.10 -17.99
N THR A 62 -0.04 13.25 -19.12
CA THR A 62 0.51 13.91 -20.30
C THR A 62 0.49 15.41 -20.03
N PRO A 63 1.64 16.11 -20.04
CA PRO A 63 1.64 17.56 -20.01
C PRO A 63 0.97 18.05 -21.29
N LYS A 64 -0.27 18.54 -21.17
CA LYS A 64 -0.94 19.26 -22.24
C LYS A 64 -0.29 20.65 -22.28
N ALA A 65 0.61 20.85 -23.23
CA ALA A 65 1.13 22.17 -23.56
C ALA A 65 -0.03 22.99 -24.12
N GLU A 66 -0.77 23.69 -23.25
CA GLU A 66 -1.60 24.82 -23.63
C GLU A 66 -0.70 26.05 -23.66
N ALA A 67 -0.24 26.39 -24.87
CA ALA A 67 0.27 27.70 -25.18
C ALA A 67 -0.92 28.62 -25.51
N LEU A 68 -1.22 29.60 -24.66
CA LEU A 68 -1.76 30.90 -25.05
C LEU A 68 -1.73 31.91 -23.87
N THR A 69 -0.77 32.84 -23.92
CA THR A 69 -0.88 34.31 -23.72
C THR A 69 -1.69 34.82 -22.49
N THR A 70 -1.17 35.64 -21.56
CA THR A 70 -0.70 37.03 -21.73
C THR A 70 -0.09 37.56 -20.40
N GLU A 71 0.86 38.48 -20.51
CA GLU A 71 1.76 39.17 -19.55
C GLU A 71 1.12 39.94 -18.32
N PRO A 72 1.95 40.40 -17.32
CA PRO A 72 1.64 40.83 -15.93
C PRO A 72 1.32 42.35 -15.84
N PRO A 73 1.20 43.08 -14.68
CA PRO A 73 1.58 42.83 -13.26
C PRO A 73 0.47 43.13 -12.22
N GLN A 74 0.58 42.75 -10.94
CA GLN A 74 0.99 43.69 -9.88
C GLN A 74 1.10 43.02 -8.50
N GLU A 75 2.29 43.20 -7.93
CA GLU A 75 2.59 43.35 -6.51
C GLU A 75 1.59 44.30 -5.83
N VAL A 76 0.92 43.84 -4.75
CA VAL A 76 1.00 44.48 -3.43
C VAL A 76 0.23 43.65 -2.39
N ALA A 77 0.93 43.27 -1.33
CA ALA A 77 0.35 42.73 -0.11
C ALA A 77 -0.41 43.84 0.63
N VAL A 78 -1.68 43.62 0.93
CA VAL A 78 -2.44 44.47 1.86
C VAL A 78 -3.03 43.57 2.95
N ILE A 79 -2.32 43.47 4.07
CA ILE A 79 -2.84 42.86 5.30
C ILE A 79 -3.44 44.01 6.10
N ASN A 80 -4.77 44.16 6.06
CA ASN A 80 -5.47 45.06 6.97
C ASN A 80 -5.55 44.40 8.35
N LEU A 81 -4.78 44.93 9.31
CA LEU A 81 -4.82 44.54 10.71
C LEU A 81 -5.93 45.33 11.41
N ALA A 82 -7.01 44.66 11.82
CA ALA A 82 -8.08 45.27 12.60
C ALA A 82 -7.81 45.14 14.11
N VAL A 83 -7.99 46.28 14.78
CA VAL A 83 -7.75 46.67 16.17
C VAL A 83 -8.61 45.94 17.21
N GLY A 84 -8.11 45.84 18.45
CA GLY A 84 -8.92 45.61 19.64
C GLY A 84 -8.14 45.91 20.93
N ALA A 85 -8.27 47.15 21.43
CA ALA A 85 -7.74 47.61 22.70
C ALA A 85 -8.56 47.09 23.89
N MET A 86 -7.90 46.80 25.01
CA MET A 86 -8.32 47.13 26.37
C MET A 86 -7.11 47.07 27.30
#